data_AF-A0A8G7QJX9-F1
#
_entry.id   AF-A0A8G7QJX9-F1
#
_cell.length_a   1.000
_cell.length_b   1.000
_cell.length_c   1.000
_cell.angle_alpha   90.00
_cell.angle_beta   90.00
_cell.angle_gamma   90.00
#
_symmetry.space_group_name_H-M   'P 1'
#
loop_
_entity.id
_entity.type
_entity.pdbx_description
1 polymer ?
#
loop_
_entity_poly.entity_id
_entity_poly.type
_entity_poly.pdbx_seq_one_letter_code
_entity_poly.pdbx_strand_id
1 'polypeptide(L)'
;MKFTIEMVNEYLTIVNDENPIHRSIVPGQLICEKVFSELNVNWMNYKIKYLKPINIDEEVQFLIKENDEIIVFKTYDDIKLTITRS
;
A
#
# COMPACT_ATOMS: atom_id res chain seq x y z
N MET A 1 4.35 7.59 -5.71
CA MET A 1 3.00 7.14 -6.08
C MET A 1 1.96 7.83 -5.23
N LYS A 2 0.73 7.94 -5.74
CA LYS A 2 -0.40 8.60 -5.10
C LYS A 2 -1.67 7.82 -5.42
N PHE A 3 -2.60 7.75 -4.47
CA PHE A 3 -3.88 7.06 -4.62
C PHE A 3 -5.00 8.09 -4.61
N THR A 4 -5.68 8.26 -5.74
CA THR A 4 -6.81 9.19 -5.83
C THR A 4 -8.07 8.56 -5.27
N ILE A 5 -9.08 9.39 -4.97
CA ILE A 5 -10.37 8.92 -4.48
C ILE A 5 -11.07 8.01 -5.50
N GLU A 6 -10.91 8.27 -6.81
CA GLU A 6 -11.51 7.44 -7.87
C GLU A 6 -10.90 6.04 -7.85
N MET A 7 -9.57 5.93 -7.75
CA MET A 7 -8.88 4.64 -7.66
C MET A 7 -9.31 3.84 -6.44
N VAL A 8 -9.45 4.51 -5.29
CA VAL A 8 -9.91 3.86 -4.06
C VAL A 8 -11.34 3.37 -4.22
N ASN A 9 -12.25 4.20 -4.75
CA ASN A 9 -13.65 3.80 -4.95
C ASN A 9 -13.81 2.64 -5.94
N GLU A 10 -13.03 2.63 -7.03
CA GLU A 10 -13.00 1.52 -7.98
C GLU A 10 -12.56 0.22 -7.29
N TYR A 11 -11.49 0.28 -6.51
CA TYR A 11 -11.00 -0.86 -5.74
C TYR A 11 -12.06 -1.38 -4.75
N LEU A 12 -12.65 -0.49 -3.94
CA LEU A 12 -13.66 -0.86 -2.93
C LEU A 12 -14.88 -1.54 -3.57
N THR A 13 -15.27 -1.12 -4.78
CA THR A 13 -16.35 -1.75 -5.54
C THR A 13 -16.00 -3.19 -5.93
N ILE A 14 -14.75 -3.45 -6.32
CA ILE A 14 -14.28 -4.78 -6.74
C ILE A 14 -14.20 -5.73 -5.54
N VAL A 15 -13.63 -5.27 -4.42
CA VAL A 15 -13.47 -6.11 -3.22
C VAL A 15 -14.70 -6.12 -2.31
N ASN A 16 -15.73 -5.35 -2.66
CA ASN A 16 -16.96 -5.18 -1.90
C ASN A 16 -16.70 -4.80 -0.42
N ASP A 17 -15.78 -3.85 -0.20
CA ASP A 17 -15.43 -3.34 1.11
C ASP A 17 -16.17 -2.02 1.37
N GLU A 18 -17.16 -2.06 2.26
CA GLU A 18 -17.98 -0.90 2.64
C GLU A 18 -17.43 -0.16 3.88
N ASN A 19 -16.20 -0.46 4.31
CA ASN A 19 -15.65 0.12 5.53
C ASN A 19 -15.49 1.65 5.40
N PRO A 20 -16.20 2.43 6.25
CA PRO A 20 -16.27 3.87 6.10
C PRO A 20 -14.93 4.59 6.32
N ILE A 21 -13.92 3.93 6.89
CA ILE A 21 -12.58 4.51 7.02
C ILE A 21 -11.97 4.85 5.65
N HIS A 22 -12.35 4.11 4.61
CA HIS A 22 -11.83 4.32 3.25
C HIS A 22 -12.39 5.55 2.55
N ARG A 23 -13.19 6.37 3.26
CA ARG A 23 -13.52 7.74 2.84
C ARG A 23 -12.33 8.69 2.99
N SER A 24 -11.33 8.34 3.81
CA SER A 24 -10.16 9.18 4.08
C SER A 24 -8.83 8.45 3.97
N ILE A 25 -8.80 7.13 4.20
CA ILE A 25 -7.56 6.33 4.13
C ILE A 25 -7.57 5.32 3.00
N VAL A 26 -6.41 5.10 2.41
CA VAL A 26 -6.23 4.08 1.36
C VAL A 26 -6.26 2.69 1.99
N PRO A 27 -6.98 1.71 1.41
CA PRO A 27 -6.90 0.32 1.84
C PRO A 27 -5.48 -0.23 1.79
N GLY A 28 -5.07 -0.91 2.87
CA GLY A 28 -3.74 -1.51 3.00
C GLY A 28 -3.40 -2.47 1.87
N GLN A 29 -4.38 -3.26 1.44
CA GLN A 29 -4.25 -4.24 0.36
C GLN A 29 -4.03 -3.57 -0.99
N LEU A 30 -4.79 -2.52 -1.32
CA LEU A 30 -4.59 -1.73 -2.54
C LEU A 30 -3.17 -1.16 -2.63
N ILE A 31 -2.60 -0.69 -1.51
CA ILE A 31 -1.23 -0.20 -1.47
C ILE A 31 -0.24 -1.32 -1.84
N CYS A 32 -0.43 -2.52 -1.29
CA CYS A 32 0.45 -3.65 -1.53
C CYS A 32 0.37 -4.14 -2.99
N GLU A 33 -0.84 -4.27 -3.54
CA GLU A 33 -1.06 -4.67 -4.93
C GLU A 33 -0.44 -3.67 -5.91
N LYS A 34 -0.59 -2.37 -5.64
CA LYS A 34 0.01 -1.32 -6.47
C LYS A 34 1.53 -1.40 -6.47
N VAL A 35 2.13 -1.57 -5.29
CA VAL A 35 3.59 -1.70 -5.14
C VAL A 35 4.11 -2.97 -5.84
N PHE A 36 3.41 -4.09 -5.70
CA PHE A 36 3.79 -5.34 -6.37
C PHE A 36 3.71 -5.20 -7.89
N SER A 37 2.66 -4.52 -8.39
CA SER A 37 2.51 -4.23 -9.82
C SER A 37 3.62 -3.31 -10.34
N GLU A 38 3.99 -2.25 -9.61
CA GLU A 38 5.04 -1.32 -10.05
C GLU A 38 6.44 -1.95 -9.99
N LEU A 39 6.68 -2.86 -9.05
CA LEU A 39 7.96 -3.57 -8.92
C LEU A 39 8.03 -4.91 -9.69
N ASN A 40 6.94 -5.33 -10.34
CA ASN A 40 6.80 -6.65 -10.96
C ASN A 40 7.15 -7.82 -10.01
N VAL A 41 6.68 -7.71 -8.76
CA VAL A 41 6.93 -8.69 -7.70
C VAL A 41 5.80 -9.72 -7.66
N ASN A 42 6.16 -11.01 -7.69
CA ASN A 42 5.22 -12.14 -7.73
C ASN A 42 5.45 -13.11 -6.55
N TRP A 43 5.53 -12.59 -5.32
CA TRP A 43 5.74 -13.42 -4.13
C TRP A 43 4.49 -14.24 -3.79
N MET A 44 4.66 -15.56 -3.66
CA MET A 44 3.59 -16.46 -3.23
C MET A 44 3.21 -16.26 -1.76
N ASN A 45 4.20 -15.96 -0.90
CA ASN A 45 4.00 -15.76 0.53
C ASN A 45 4.72 -14.49 0.97
N TYR A 46 4.01 -13.66 1.74
CA TYR A 46 4.56 -12.43 2.30
C TYR A 46 3.79 -12.04 3.56
N LYS A 47 4.44 -11.19 4.36
CA LYS A 47 3.86 -10.57 5.55
C LYS A 47 3.84 -9.07 5.36
N ILE A 48 2.77 -8.45 5.82
CA ILE A 48 2.63 -6.99 5.81
C ILE A 48 2.62 -6.51 7.26
N LYS A 49 3.41 -5.48 7.55
CA LYS A 49 3.38 -4.75 8.81
C LYS A 49 2.88 -3.34 8.56
N TYR A 50 1.63 -3.08 8.94
CA TYR A 50 1.04 -1.73 8.90
C TYR A 50 1.52 -0.93 10.11
N LEU A 51 2.12 0.24 9.87
CA LEU A 51 2.63 1.13 10.93
C LEU A 51 1.78 2.39 11.05
N LYS A 52 1.44 3.02 9.92
CA LYS A 52 0.66 4.26 9.86
C LYS A 52 -0.26 4.27 8.64
N PRO A 53 -1.43 4.91 8.74
CA PRO A 53 -2.33 5.06 7.59
C PRO A 53 -1.71 5.95 6.52
N ILE A 54 -2.13 5.72 5.29
CA ILE A 54 -1.87 6.60 4.13
C ILE A 54 -3.21 7.24 3.78
N ASN A 55 -3.26 8.56 3.78
CA ASN A 55 -4.47 9.27 3.39
C ASN A 55 -4.65 9.21 1.88
N ILE A 56 -5.89 9.34 1.44
CA ILE A 56 -6.19 9.55 0.02
C ILE A 56 -5.50 10.84 -0.43
N ASP A 57 -4.99 10.82 -1.65
CA ASP A 57 -4.17 11.86 -2.25
C ASP A 57 -2.83 12.16 -1.55
N GLU A 58 -2.45 11.39 -0.54
CA GLU A 58 -1.11 11.47 0.06
C GLU A 58 -0.07 10.87 -0.90
N GLU A 59 0.99 11.63 -1.17
CA GLU A 59 2.12 11.15 -1.95
C GLU A 59 3.04 10.30 -1.07
N VAL A 60 3.32 9.08 -1.53
CA VAL A 60 4.20 8.12 -0.88
C VAL A 60 5.19 7.53 -1.87
N GLN A 61 6.33 7.11 -1.38
CA GLN A 61 7.38 6.44 -2.11
C GLN A 61 7.53 5.01 -1.63
N PHE A 62 8.20 4.19 -2.42
CA PHE A 62 8.59 2.85 -2.00
C PHE A 62 9.98 2.52 -2.50
N LEU A 63 10.64 1.61 -1.79
CA LEU A 63 11.92 1.04 -2.21
C LEU A 63 11.99 -0.43 -1.81
N ILE A 64 12.74 -1.20 -2.59
CA ILE A 64 13.13 -2.57 -2.23
C ILE A 64 14.49 -2.53 -1.54
N LYS A 65 14.58 -3.18 -0.39
CA LYS A 65 15.82 -3.41 0.36
C LYS A 65 16.40 -4.78 0.06
N GLU A 66 17.63 -5.00 0.51
CA GLU A 66 18.23 -6.32 0.58
C GLU A 66 17.34 -7.28 1.39
N ASN A 67 17.28 -8.55 0.97
CA ASN A 67 16.42 -9.61 1.54
C ASN A 67 14.93 -9.54 1.21
N ASP A 68 14.55 -9.03 0.03
CA ASP A 68 13.14 -9.06 -0.40
C ASP A 68 12.20 -8.38 0.63
N GLU A 69 12.64 -7.22 1.14
CA GLU A 69 11.82 -6.33 1.97
C GLU A 69 11.45 -5.08 1.16
N ILE A 70 10.17 -4.76 1.09
CA ILE A 70 9.67 -3.54 0.47
C ILE A 70 9.17 -2.60 1.56
N ILE A 71 9.56 -1.34 1.47
CA ILE A 71 9.14 -0.31 2.42
C ILE A 71 8.36 0.75 1.66
N VAL A 72 7.18 1.10 2.19
CA VAL A 72 6.38 2.23 1.71
C VAL A 72 6.44 3.34 2.75
N PHE A 73 6.80 4.54 2.33
CA PHE A 73 7.08 5.66 3.22
C PHE A 73 6.70 6.99 2.57
N LYS A 74 6.40 8.02 3.38
CA LYS A 74 6.19 9.38 2.88
C LYS A 74 7.50 10.15 2.80
N THR A 75 8.25 10.09 3.90
CA THR A 75 9.62 10.58 4.04
C THR A 75 10.44 9.46 4.67
N TYR A 76 11.78 9.54 4.64
CA TYR A 76 12.64 8.48 5.20
C TYR A 76 12.32 8.13 6.67
N ASP A 77 11.85 9.10 7.45
CA ASP A 77 11.45 8.93 8.86
C ASP A 77 9.95 8.60 9.06
N ASP A 78 9.15 8.60 7.98
CA ASP A 78 7.70 8.33 8.02
C ASP A 78 7.35 7.07 7.22
N ILE A 79 7.76 5.92 7.74
CA ILE A 79 7.40 4.62 7.21
C ILE A 79 5.92 4.33 7.50
N LYS A 80 5.18 3.95 6.45
CA LYS A 80 3.74 3.67 6.50
C LYS A 80 3.47 2.18 6.66
N LEU A 81 4.14 1.35 5.86
CA LEU A 81 4.08 -0.10 5.97
C LEU A 81 5.36 -0.74 5.42
N THR A 82 5.60 -1.98 5.84
CA THR A 82 6.63 -2.84 5.27
C THR A 82 6.02 -4.15 4.80
N ILE A 83 6.55 -4.69 3.70
CA ILE A 83 6.16 -5.97 3.12
C ILE A 83 7.41 -6.83 3.06
N THR A 84 7.37 -8.00 3.67
CA THR A 84 8.52 -8.92 3.74
C THR A 84 8.13 -10.26 3.18
N ARG A 85 8.92 -10.78 2.24
CA ARG A 85 8.74 -12.13 1.72
C ARG A 85 8.81 -13.17 2.85
N SER A 86 7.98 -14.21 2.78
CA SER A 86 7.94 -15.33 3.74
C SER A 86 8.26 -16.66 3.10
#